data_AF-A0A9X2UBM5-F1
#
_entry.id   AF-A0A9X2UBM5-F1
#
_cell.length_a   1.000
_cell.length_b   1.000
_cell.length_c   1.000
_cell.angle_alpha   90.00
_cell.angle_beta   90.00
_cell.angle_gamma   90.00
#
_symmetry.space_group_name_H-M   'P 1'
#
loop_
_entity.id
_entity.type
_entity.pdbx_description
1 polymer ?
#
loop_
_entity_poly.entity_id
_entity_poly.type
_entity_poly.pdbx_seq_one_letter_code
_entity_poly.pdbx_strand_id
1 'polypeptide(L)'
;MPTLSPDVGAHLLKATRSQDLDEAFEKVLSEYLELKSAALQETTDRLEEKWGMGFPTFKQRLADDDLPDDAYSYDVEQDFWEWEDAERLKAHYRQVQAEWTQNRSGRLCT
;
A
#
# COMPACT_ATOMS: atom_id res chain seq x y z
N MET A 1 14.54 2.17 -22.56
CA MET A 1 13.24 1.93 -21.90
C MET A 1 12.83 0.49 -22.16
N PRO A 2 12.30 -0.25 -21.18
CA PRO A 2 11.71 -1.55 -21.46
C PRO A 2 10.59 -1.38 -22.49
N THR A 3 10.52 -2.30 -23.45
CA THR A 3 9.46 -2.34 -24.46
C THR A 3 8.33 -3.25 -23.98
N LEU A 4 7.11 -2.72 -23.93
CA LEU A 4 5.92 -3.53 -23.70
C LEU A 4 5.61 -4.34 -24.96
N SER A 5 5.23 -5.61 -24.79
CA SER A 5 4.77 -6.39 -25.93
C SER A 5 3.46 -5.80 -26.48
N PRO A 6 3.22 -5.88 -27.80
CA PRO A 6 1.99 -5.36 -28.41
C PRO A 6 0.73 -5.95 -27.77
N ASP A 7 0.75 -7.24 -27.42
CA ASP A 7 -0.36 -7.91 -26.77
C ASP A 7 -0.67 -7.32 -25.39
N VAL A 8 0.36 -7.03 -24.58
CA VAL A 8 0.17 -6.41 -23.26
C VAL A 8 -0.41 -5.00 -23.42
N GLY A 9 0.08 -4.22 -24.39
CA GLY A 9 -0.47 -2.89 -24.68
C GLY A 9 -1.93 -2.93 -25.11
N ALA A 10 -2.31 -3.87 -25.99
CA ALA A 10 -3.70 -4.03 -26.44
C ALA A 10 -4.65 -4.39 -25.28
N HIS A 11 -4.21 -5.26 -24.36
CA HIS A 11 -4.99 -5.61 -23.17
C HIS A 11 -5.14 -4.41 -22.23
N LEU A 12 -4.08 -3.61 -22.05
CA LEU A 12 -4.10 -2.43 -21.21
C LEU A 12 -5.09 -1.37 -21.71
N LEU A 13 -5.07 -1.08 -23.02
CA LEU A 13 -6.04 -0.18 -23.67
C LEU A 13 -7.47 -0.70 -23.50
N LYS A 14 -7.68 -2.01 -23.74
CA LYS A 14 -9.01 -2.63 -23.62
C LYS A 14 -9.54 -2.58 -22.18
N ALA A 15 -8.71 -2.87 -21.19
CA ALA A 15 -9.10 -2.91 -19.78
C ALA A 15 -9.45 -1.52 -19.25
N THR A 16 -8.65 -0.51 -19.61
CA THR A 16 -8.84 0.89 -19.19
C THR A 16 -9.90 1.64 -20.00
N ARG A 17 -10.23 1.10 -21.19
CA ARG A 17 -11.01 1.76 -22.26
C ARG A 17 -10.34 3.02 -22.81
N SER A 18 -9.02 3.12 -22.66
CA SER A 18 -8.22 4.20 -23.23
C SER A 18 -7.91 3.96 -24.70
N GLN A 19 -7.66 5.05 -25.44
CA GLN A 19 -7.09 5.01 -26.80
C GLN A 19 -5.59 5.33 -26.80
N ASP A 20 -5.09 5.92 -25.71
CA ASP A 20 -3.70 6.30 -25.51
C ASP A 20 -3.04 5.34 -24.51
N LEU A 21 -1.89 4.77 -24.90
CA LEU A 21 -1.21 3.75 -24.11
C LEU A 21 -0.58 4.34 -22.85
N ASP A 22 -0.07 5.57 -22.93
CA ASP A 22 0.50 6.26 -21.78
C ASP A 22 -0.61 6.56 -20.79
N GLU A 23 -1.74 7.13 -21.23
CA GLU A 23 -2.93 7.35 -20.38
C GLU A 23 -3.41 6.05 -19.71
N ALA A 24 -3.47 4.96 -20.48
CA ALA A 24 -3.89 3.66 -19.96
C ALA A 24 -2.95 3.17 -18.84
N PHE A 25 -1.64 3.32 -19.04
CA PHE A 25 -0.65 2.97 -18.05
C PHE A 25 -0.73 3.86 -16.82
N GLU A 26 -0.87 5.18 -17.01
CA GLU A 26 -0.99 6.12 -15.90
C GLU A 26 -2.19 5.79 -15.01
N LYS A 27 -3.32 5.48 -15.64
CA LYS A 27 -4.55 5.11 -14.94
C LYS A 27 -4.37 3.83 -14.13
N VAL A 28 -3.89 2.75 -14.74
CA VAL A 28 -3.72 1.46 -14.03
C VAL A 28 -2.73 1.58 -12.89
N LEU A 29 -1.62 2.29 -13.07
CA LEU A 29 -0.64 2.44 -12.00
C LEU A 29 -1.21 3.26 -10.84
N SER A 30 -1.94 4.35 -11.13
CA SER A 30 -2.56 5.18 -10.10
C SER A 30 -3.63 4.40 -9.32
N GLU A 31 -4.54 3.72 -10.02
CA GLU A 31 -5.59 2.89 -9.41
C GLU A 31 -4.98 1.72 -8.61
N TYR A 32 -3.92 1.09 -9.09
CA TYR A 32 -3.21 0.04 -8.37
C TYR A 32 -2.64 0.54 -7.03
N LEU A 33 -1.96 1.69 -7.04
CA LEU A 33 -1.38 2.28 -5.83
C LEU A 33 -2.47 2.68 -4.82
N GLU A 34 -3.59 3.23 -5.30
CA GLU A 34 -4.74 3.57 -4.46
C GLU A 34 -5.36 2.32 -3.83
N LEU A 35 -5.65 1.28 -4.63
CA LEU A 35 -6.21 0.02 -4.14
C LEU A 35 -5.30 -0.66 -3.11
N LYS A 36 -3.99 -0.70 -3.37
CA LYS A 36 -3.03 -1.27 -2.42
C LYS A 36 -2.95 -0.47 -1.13
N SER A 37 -2.91 0.85 -1.23
CA SER A 37 -2.85 1.71 -0.04
C SER A 37 -4.13 1.62 0.79
N ALA A 38 -5.30 1.57 0.15
CA ALA A 38 -6.59 1.44 0.82
C ALA A 38 -6.72 0.12 1.57
N ALA A 39 -6.36 -1.01 0.96
CA ALA A 39 -6.39 -2.31 1.61
C ALA A 39 -5.47 -2.38 2.84
N LEU A 40 -4.27 -1.81 2.74
CA LEU A 40 -3.36 -1.75 3.88
C LEU A 40 -3.87 -0.82 4.98
N GLN A 41 -4.52 0.29 4.61
CA GLN A 41 -5.13 1.18 5.60
C GLN A 41 -6.26 0.48 6.35
N GLU A 42 -7.12 -0.27 5.65
CA GLU A 42 -8.17 -1.09 6.27
C GLU A 42 -7.59 -2.13 7.24
N THR A 43 -6.49 -2.81 6.85
CA THR A 43 -5.76 -3.71 7.76
C THR A 43 -5.31 -2.98 9.02
N THR A 44 -4.70 -1.80 8.88
CA THR A 44 -4.22 -1.05 10.06
C THR A 44 -5.37 -0.53 10.90
N ASP A 45 -6.46 -0.04 10.30
CA ASP A 45 -7.63 0.47 11.03
C ASP A 45 -8.30 -0.65 11.85
N ARG A 46 -8.42 -1.85 11.28
CA ARG A 46 -8.95 -3.04 11.98
C ARG A 46 -8.09 -3.40 13.19
N LEU A 47 -6.76 -3.32 13.07
CA LEU A 47 -5.84 -3.63 14.15
C LEU A 47 -5.84 -2.52 15.21
N GLU A 48 -5.94 -1.25 14.81
CA GLU A 48 -6.11 -0.11 15.72
C GLU A 48 -7.41 -0.23 16.53
N GLU A 49 -8.51 -0.64 15.88
CA GLU A 49 -9.78 -0.89 16.55
C GLU A 49 -9.69 -2.07 17.52
N LYS A 50 -9.07 -3.19 17.10
CA LYS A 50 -8.89 -4.37 17.95
C LYS A 50 -8.10 -4.06 19.22
N TRP A 51 -7.01 -3.31 19.09
CA TRP A 51 -6.09 -3.03 20.20
C TRP A 51 -6.37 -1.72 20.94
N GLY A 52 -7.23 -0.86 20.40
CA GLY A 52 -7.58 0.44 20.97
C GLY A 52 -6.41 1.43 21.02
N MET A 53 -5.38 1.22 20.20
CA MET A 53 -4.15 2.02 20.18
C MET A 53 -3.47 1.95 18.81
N GLY A 54 -2.56 2.87 18.52
CA GLY A 54 -1.75 2.83 17.29
C GLY A 54 -0.58 1.85 17.38
N PHE A 55 -0.04 1.45 16.23
CA PHE A 55 1.07 0.48 16.12
C PHE A 55 2.29 0.81 16.99
N PRO A 56 2.80 2.06 17.06
CA PRO A 56 3.96 2.37 17.90
C PRO A 56 3.71 2.10 19.39
N THR A 57 2.51 2.41 19.87
CA THR A 57 2.10 2.15 21.25
C THR A 57 1.94 0.66 21.49
N PHE A 58 1.31 -0.06 20.55
CA PHE A 58 1.19 -1.52 20.62
C PHE A 58 2.56 -2.20 20.69
N LYS A 59 3.48 -1.84 19.79
CA LYS A 59 4.85 -2.38 19.76
C LYS A 59 5.62 -2.12 21.05
N GLN A 60 5.46 -0.94 21.65
CA GLN A 60 6.07 -0.63 22.93
C GLN A 60 5.50 -1.48 24.07
N ARG A 61 4.16 -1.55 24.19
CA ARG A 61 3.52 -2.36 25.24
C ARG A 61 3.80 -3.85 25.12
N LEU A 62 3.88 -4.37 23.89
CA LEU A 62 4.31 -5.74 23.64
C LEU A 62 5.73 -5.99 24.13
N ALA A 63 6.65 -5.03 23.94
CA ALA A 63 8.03 -5.14 24.42
C ALA A 63 8.15 -5.01 25.96
N ASP A 64 7.24 -4.25 26.57
CA ASP A 64 7.19 -4.02 28.02
C ASP A 64 6.40 -5.09 28.79
N ASP A 65 5.86 -6.11 28.10
CA ASP A 65 4.93 -7.12 28.67
C ASP A 65 3.71 -6.49 29.36
N ASP A 66 3.22 -5.37 28.80
CA ASP A 66 2.11 -4.54 29.29
C ASP A 66 0.86 -4.68 28.39
N LEU A 67 0.75 -5.81 27.70
CA LEU A 67 -0.47 -6.20 27.01
C LEU A 67 -1.34 -7.07 27.95
N PRO A 68 -2.67 -7.15 27.73
CA PRO A 68 -3.53 -8.04 28.50
C PRO A 68 -2.98 -9.48 28.57
N ASP A 69 -3.32 -10.24 29.61
CA ASP A 69 -2.73 -11.55 30.00
C ASP A 69 -2.67 -12.65 28.90
N ASP A 70 -3.15 -12.41 27.69
CA ASP A 70 -3.01 -13.24 26.48
C ASP A 70 -1.94 -12.74 25.47
N ALA A 71 -1.06 -11.82 25.90
CA ALA A 71 0.00 -11.15 25.13
C ALA A 71 0.96 -12.08 24.35
N TYR A 72 1.15 -13.32 24.81
CA TYR A 72 1.99 -14.34 24.17
C TYR A 72 1.18 -15.40 23.43
N SER A 73 -0.08 -15.11 23.11
CA SER A 73 -0.85 -15.97 22.22
C SER A 73 -0.34 -15.84 20.78
N TYR A 74 -0.48 -16.93 20.02
CA TYR A 74 -0.24 -16.95 18.58
C TYR A 74 -0.96 -15.80 17.84
N ASP A 75 -2.13 -15.40 18.36
CA ASP A 75 -2.94 -14.32 17.78
C ASP A 75 -2.28 -12.94 17.92
N VAL A 76 -1.59 -12.66 19.03
CA VAL A 76 -0.86 -11.39 19.23
C VAL A 76 0.37 -11.33 18.33
N GLU A 77 1.11 -12.43 18.22
CA GLU A 77 2.25 -12.49 17.29
C GLU A 77 1.78 -12.30 15.86
N GLN A 78 0.70 -12.97 15.45
CA GLN A 78 0.13 -12.83 14.11
C GLN A 78 -0.28 -11.39 13.82
N ASP A 79 -0.97 -10.73 14.75
CA ASP A 79 -1.34 -9.33 14.63
C ASP A 79 -0.10 -8.43 14.52
N PHE A 80 0.94 -8.67 15.33
CA PHE A 80 2.19 -7.92 15.25
C PHE A 80 2.82 -8.02 13.85
N TRP A 81 2.96 -9.23 13.31
CA TRP A 81 3.56 -9.45 11.99
C TRP A 81 2.72 -8.82 10.87
N GLU A 82 1.40 -8.99 10.92
CA GLU A 82 0.48 -8.41 9.95
C GLU A 82 0.58 -6.88 9.97
N TRP A 83 0.59 -6.27 11.15
CA TRP A 83 0.62 -4.83 11.30
C TRP A 83 1.98 -4.24 10.90
N GLU A 84 3.08 -4.89 11.29
CA GLU A 84 4.42 -4.45 10.92
C GLU A 84 4.60 -4.46 9.39
N ASP A 85 4.14 -5.53 8.73
CA ASP A 85 4.19 -5.61 7.28
C ASP A 85 3.29 -4.57 6.61
N ALA A 86 2.10 -4.32 7.17
CA ALA A 86 1.19 -3.31 6.66
C ALA A 86 1.80 -1.89 6.73
N GLU A 87 2.41 -1.51 7.86
CA GLU A 87 3.09 -0.22 8.02
C GLU A 87 4.28 -0.09 7.07
N ARG A 88 5.09 -1.14 6.93
CA ARG A 88 6.23 -1.19 6.00
C ARG A 88 5.78 -1.02 4.54
N LEU A 89 4.73 -1.73 4.12
CA LEU A 89 4.18 -1.65 2.77
C LEU A 89 3.50 -0.31 2.50
N LYS A 90 2.78 0.27 3.48
CA LYS A 90 2.21 1.62 3.37
C LYS A 90 3.31 2.64 3.10
N ALA A 91 4.42 2.58 3.83
CA ALA A 91 5.56 3.47 3.62
C ALA A 91 6.13 3.32 2.19
N HIS A 92 6.29 2.08 1.72
CA HIS A 92 6.74 1.79 0.36
C HIS A 92 5.81 2.39 -0.70
N TYR A 93 4.50 2.11 -0.65
CA TYR A 93 3.56 2.59 -1.65
C TYR A 93 3.40 4.11 -1.63
N ARG A 94 3.46 4.75 -0.45
CA ARG A 94 3.49 6.23 -0.34
C ARG A 94 4.71 6.82 -1.05
N GLN A 95 5.89 6.21 -0.89
CA GLN A 95 7.09 6.66 -1.60
C GLN A 95 6.92 6.53 -3.11
N VAL A 96 6.46 5.37 -3.60
CA VAL A 96 6.23 5.14 -5.03
C VAL A 96 5.21 6.12 -5.60
N GLN A 97 4.13 6.42 -4.86
CA GLN A 97 3.11 7.39 -5.27
C GLN A 97 3.67 8.82 -5.34
N ALA A 98 4.53 9.21 -4.41
CA ALA A 98 5.18 10.52 -4.42
C ALA A 98 6.11 10.67 -5.63
N GLU A 99 6.95 9.67 -5.90
CA GLU A 99 7.84 9.63 -7.07
C GLU A 99 7.05 9.69 -8.38
N TRP A 100 5.95 8.94 -8.46
CA TRP A 100 5.05 8.93 -9.60
C TRP A 100 4.42 10.31 -9.85
N THR A 101 3.91 10.97 -8.82
CA THR A 101 3.28 12.28 -8.91
C THR A 101 4.30 13.37 -9.30
N GLN A 102 5.50 13.33 -8.72
CA GLN A 102 6.57 14.29 -9.01
C GLN A 102 7.06 14.19 -10.46
N ASN A 103 7.20 12.96 -10.99
CA ASN A 103 7.58 12.73 -12.39
C ASN A 103 6.51 13.18 -13.39
N ARG A 104 5.25 13.35 -12.97
CA ARG A 104 4.17 13.90 -13.81
C ARG A 104 4.22 15.43 -13.87
N SER A 105 4.46 16.09 -12.74
CA SER A 105 4.64 17.56 -12.71
C SER A 105 5.83 18.02 -13.54
N GLY A 106 6.88 17.21 -13.66
CA GLY A 106 8.04 17.50 -14.52
C GLY A 106 7.75 17.39 -16.03
N ARG A 107 6.80 16.54 -16.43
CA ARG A 107 6.44 16.31 -17.85
C ARG A 107 5.46 17.35 -18.42
N LEU A 108 4.71 18.06 -17.57
CA LEU A 108 3.79 19.13 -17.98
C LEU A 108 4.47 20.51 -18.15
N CYS A 109 5.75 20.63 -17.77
CA CYS A 109 6.53 21.88 -17.83
C CYS A 109 7.57 21.94 -18.97
N THR A 110 7.56 20.97 -19.88
CA THR A 110 8.43 20.90 -21.08
C THR A 110 7.58 20.72 -22.32
#